data_AF-A0A1F9FEL6-F1
#
_entry.id   AF-A0A1F9FEL6-F1
#
_cell.length_a   1.000
_cell.length_b   1.000
_cell.length_c   1.000
_cell.angle_alpha   90.00
_cell.angle_beta   90.00
_cell.angle_gamma   90.00
#
_symmetry.space_group_name_H-M   'P 1'
#
loop_
_entity.id
_entity.type
_entity.pdbx_description
1 polymer ?
#
loop_
_entity_poly.entity_id
_entity_poly.type
_entity_poly.pdbx_seq_one_letter_code
_entity_poly.pdbx_strand_id
1 'polypeptide(L)'
;MKTVFNCLIVLIVLIAFVGGGAWLTHKLTQRAHVKETQKEEAKKNLKVFQSEFKKINYEKLKEIIHAQHKTTDLPLSTEDLQKRTLALATLEKKYTKTHELYSLKCAQCHGKLGQGEITISNMATRMQPRPSPYQTPPLRKTQVWHSSFSVFVQSASKKNSLHLEPTGVEAIDKRTLQDLHMYLKSLTQ
;
A
#
# COMPACT_ATOMS: atom_id res chain seq x y z
N MET A 1 -40.49 57.14 24.14
CA MET A 1 -40.50 55.67 23.91
C MET A 1 -39.32 55.12 23.11
N LYS A 2 -38.48 55.93 22.42
CA LYS A 2 -37.34 55.41 21.63
C LYS A 2 -36.10 55.02 22.46
N THR A 3 -35.92 55.59 23.64
CA THR A 3 -34.74 55.35 24.52
C THR A 3 -34.78 54.02 25.26
N VAL A 4 -35.97 53.52 25.62
CA VAL A 4 -36.12 52.24 26.36
C VAL A 4 -35.85 51.04 25.44
N PHE A 5 -36.16 51.18 24.15
CA PHE A 5 -35.96 50.11 23.16
C PHE A 5 -34.48 49.85 22.85
N ASN A 6 -33.65 50.91 22.83
CA ASN A 6 -32.22 50.77 22.58
C ASN A 6 -31.46 50.09 23.75
N CYS A 7 -31.88 50.31 25.01
CA CYS A 7 -31.29 49.59 26.14
C CYS A 7 -31.57 48.08 26.12
N LEU A 8 -32.78 47.67 25.69
CA LEU A 8 -33.15 46.27 25.64
C LEU A 8 -32.35 45.49 24.59
N ILE A 9 -32.09 46.11 23.43
CA ILE A 9 -31.29 45.50 22.36
C ILE A 9 -29.83 45.30 22.80
N VAL A 10 -29.22 46.28 23.46
CA VAL A 10 -27.84 46.17 23.96
C VAL A 10 -27.72 45.07 25.02
N LEU A 11 -28.72 44.92 25.89
CA LEU A 11 -28.74 43.86 26.90
C LEU A 11 -28.84 42.46 26.27
N ILE A 12 -29.68 42.28 25.26
CA ILE A 12 -29.84 40.99 24.54
C ILE A 12 -28.56 40.61 23.80
N VAL A 13 -27.88 41.57 23.16
CA VAL A 13 -26.61 41.32 22.48
C VAL A 13 -25.50 40.94 23.47
N LEU A 14 -25.45 41.55 24.64
CA LEU A 14 -24.49 41.21 25.69
C LEU A 14 -24.72 39.81 26.27
N ILE A 15 -25.98 39.41 26.52
CA ILE A 15 -26.31 38.07 27.02
C ILE A 15 -25.95 36.99 25.99
N ALA A 16 -26.18 37.26 24.69
CA ALA A 16 -25.79 36.35 23.61
C ALA A 16 -24.26 36.18 23.50
N PHE A 17 -23.49 37.24 23.72
CA PHE A 17 -22.02 37.19 23.68
C PHE A 17 -21.42 36.43 24.87
N VAL A 18 -21.95 36.63 26.08
CA VAL A 18 -21.45 35.95 27.30
C VAL A 18 -21.84 34.47 27.33
N GLY A 19 -23.06 34.12 26.88
CA GLY A 19 -23.52 32.73 26.81
C GLY A 19 -22.86 31.91 25.69
N GLY A 20 -22.59 32.52 24.53
CA GLY A 20 -21.98 31.85 23.38
C GLY A 20 -20.51 31.45 23.60
N GLY A 21 -19.74 32.25 24.33
CA GLY A 21 -18.32 31.99 24.62
C GLY A 21 -18.09 30.75 25.48
N ALA A 22 -18.89 30.58 26.54
CA ALA A 22 -18.76 29.44 27.46
C ALA A 22 -19.18 28.10 26.82
N TRP A 23 -20.19 28.12 25.93
CA TRP A 23 -20.60 26.93 25.19
C TRP A 23 -19.54 26.49 24.17
N LEU A 24 -18.89 27.46 23.50
CA LEU A 24 -17.87 27.16 22.50
C LEU A 24 -16.59 26.60 23.14
N THR A 25 -16.14 27.15 24.27
CA THR A 25 -14.95 26.65 24.99
C THR A 25 -15.17 25.25 25.54
N HIS A 26 -16.34 24.96 26.12
CA HIS A 26 -16.70 23.61 26.60
C HIS A 26 -16.75 22.58 25.46
N LYS A 27 -17.26 22.95 24.29
CA LYS A 27 -17.31 22.05 23.12
C LYS A 27 -15.93 21.78 22.51
N LEU A 28 -15.02 22.75 22.59
CA LEU A 28 -13.63 22.60 22.12
C LEU A 28 -12.80 21.71 23.05
N THR A 29 -12.93 21.85 24.37
CA THR A 29 -12.25 20.98 25.34
C THR A 29 -12.74 19.54 25.27
N GLN A 30 -14.05 19.29 25.11
CA GLN A 30 -14.58 17.94 24.90
C GLN A 30 -13.99 17.29 23.63
N ARG A 31 -13.90 18.02 22.51
CA ARG A 31 -13.30 17.51 21.26
C ARG A 31 -11.81 17.21 21.39
N ALA A 32 -11.06 18.03 22.14
CA ALA A 32 -9.64 17.78 22.39
C ALA A 32 -9.43 16.52 23.23
N HIS A 33 -10.25 16.33 24.27
CA HIS A 33 -10.16 15.16 25.14
C HIS A 33 -10.52 13.86 24.40
N VAL A 34 -11.54 13.88 23.53
CA VAL A 34 -11.90 12.73 22.69
C VAL A 34 -10.78 12.35 21.71
N LYS A 35 -10.08 13.35 21.14
CA LYS A 35 -8.95 13.09 20.24
C LYS A 35 -7.75 12.47 20.97
N GLU A 36 -7.46 12.93 22.19
CA GLU A 36 -6.33 12.41 22.96
C GLU A 36 -6.59 10.99 23.47
N THR A 37 -7.82 10.68 23.92
CA THR A 37 -8.19 9.32 24.33
C THR A 37 -8.16 8.33 23.16
N GLN A 38 -8.67 8.72 21.99
CA GLN A 38 -8.59 7.89 20.77
C GLN A 38 -7.14 7.62 20.33
N LYS A 39 -6.25 8.62 20.48
CA LYS A 39 -4.84 8.49 20.15
C LYS A 39 -4.11 7.54 21.10
N GLU A 40 -4.39 7.61 22.40
CA GLU A 40 -3.81 6.69 23.39
C GLU A 40 -4.34 5.25 23.24
N GLU A 41 -5.62 5.09 22.93
CA GLU A 41 -6.20 3.78 22.63
C GLU A 41 -5.61 3.16 21.35
N ALA A 42 -5.43 3.97 20.29
CA ALA A 42 -4.75 3.53 19.07
C ALA A 42 -3.30 3.09 19.34
N LYS A 43 -2.55 3.83 20.17
CA LYS A 43 -1.17 3.45 20.56
C LYS A 43 -1.16 2.14 21.37
N LYS A 44 -2.11 1.95 22.29
CA LYS A 44 -2.24 0.72 23.08
C LYS A 44 -2.53 -0.48 22.17
N ASN A 45 -3.49 -0.33 21.25
CA ASN A 45 -3.85 -1.37 20.28
C ASN A 45 -2.69 -1.70 19.34
N LEU A 46 -1.91 -0.71 18.90
CA LEU A 46 -0.71 -0.93 18.09
C LEU A 46 0.36 -1.74 18.85
N LYS A 47 0.60 -1.45 20.13
CA LYS A 47 1.55 -2.21 20.95
C LYS A 47 1.12 -3.66 21.14
N VAL A 48 -0.17 -3.91 21.41
CA VAL A 48 -0.72 -5.26 21.52
C VAL A 48 -0.56 -6.01 20.20
N PHE A 49 -0.96 -5.40 19.09
CA PHE A 49 -0.81 -5.98 17.76
C PHE A 49 0.65 -6.32 17.45
N GLN A 50 1.60 -5.42 17.71
CA GLN A 50 3.04 -5.68 17.50
C GLN A 50 3.56 -6.83 18.38
N SER A 51 3.06 -6.95 19.62
CA SER A 51 3.47 -8.03 20.53
C SER A 51 2.94 -9.39 20.11
N GLU A 52 1.70 -9.45 19.60
CA GLU A 52 1.12 -10.67 19.04
C GLU A 52 1.75 -11.02 17.69
N PHE A 53 2.01 -10.03 16.83
CA PHE A 53 2.66 -10.22 15.54
C PHE A 53 4.09 -10.78 15.67
N LYS A 54 4.84 -10.37 16.71
CA LYS A 54 6.15 -10.96 17.04
C LYS A 54 6.08 -12.44 17.47
N LYS A 55 4.93 -12.91 17.97
CA LYS A 55 4.74 -14.32 18.34
C LYS A 55 4.39 -15.20 17.13
N ILE A 56 3.96 -14.60 16.03
CA ILE A 56 3.68 -15.32 14.79
C ILE A 56 5.02 -15.71 14.17
N ASN A 57 5.36 -16.99 14.24
CA ASN A 57 6.46 -17.54 13.47
C ASN A 57 6.14 -17.39 11.98
N TYR A 58 6.85 -16.49 11.32
CA TYR A 58 6.64 -16.15 9.91
C TYR A 58 6.69 -17.37 8.98
N GLU A 59 7.58 -18.34 9.27
CA GLU A 59 7.67 -19.57 8.49
C GLU A 59 6.45 -20.48 8.68
N LYS A 60 5.97 -20.61 9.92
CA LYS A 60 4.73 -21.36 10.22
C LYS A 60 3.50 -20.71 9.59
N LEU A 61 3.47 -19.38 9.52
CA LEU A 61 2.42 -18.64 8.82
C LEU A 61 2.44 -18.95 7.32
N LYS A 62 3.62 -18.96 6.67
CA LYS A 62 3.75 -19.36 5.26
C LYS A 62 3.24 -20.77 5.00
N GLU A 63 3.57 -21.73 5.86
CA GLU A 63 3.11 -23.12 5.74
C GLU A 63 1.58 -23.22 5.79
N ILE A 64 0.93 -22.54 6.74
CA ILE A 64 -0.54 -22.53 6.88
C ILE A 64 -1.20 -21.93 5.63
N ILE A 65 -0.64 -20.85 5.10
CA ILE A 65 -1.18 -20.17 3.91
C ILE A 65 -0.99 -21.04 2.67
N HIS A 66 0.18 -21.67 2.50
CA HIS A 66 0.41 -22.63 1.43
C HIS A 66 -0.53 -23.85 1.52
N ALA A 67 -0.86 -24.30 2.74
CA ALA A 67 -1.81 -25.39 2.96
C ALA A 67 -3.27 -24.98 2.68
N GLN A 68 -3.66 -23.75 3.03
CA GLN A 68 -5.02 -23.24 2.84
C GLN A 68 -5.30 -22.77 1.40
N HIS A 69 -4.28 -22.26 0.72
CA HIS A 69 -4.37 -21.89 -0.68
C HIS A 69 -3.77 -23.00 -1.53
N LYS A 70 -4.63 -23.87 -2.07
CA LYS A 70 -4.36 -24.71 -3.24
C LYS A 70 -3.98 -23.81 -4.42
N THR A 71 -2.77 -23.28 -4.39
CA THR A 71 -2.18 -22.56 -5.50
C THR A 71 -1.70 -23.65 -6.44
N THR A 72 -2.30 -23.72 -7.63
CA THR A 72 -1.80 -24.52 -8.75
C THR A 72 -0.46 -24.00 -9.28
N ASP A 73 0.09 -22.98 -8.61
CA ASP A 73 1.27 -22.27 -9.01
C ASP A 73 2.50 -22.79 -8.28
N LEU A 74 3.16 -23.75 -8.92
CA LEU A 74 4.47 -24.24 -8.49
C LEU A 74 5.46 -23.07 -8.34
N PRO A 75 6.26 -23.06 -7.27
CA PRO A 75 7.37 -22.12 -7.12
C PRO A 75 8.40 -22.29 -8.25
N LEU A 76 9.24 -21.28 -8.46
CA LEU A 76 10.36 -21.41 -9.40
C LEU A 76 11.31 -22.53 -8.95
N SER A 77 11.90 -23.24 -9.91
CA SER A 77 12.92 -24.23 -9.62
C SER A 77 14.19 -23.56 -9.07
N THR A 78 15.02 -24.34 -8.36
CA THR A 78 16.33 -23.87 -7.88
C THR A 78 17.21 -23.36 -9.02
N GLU A 79 17.18 -24.05 -10.16
CA GLU A 79 17.92 -23.66 -11.37
C GLU A 79 17.45 -22.30 -11.92
N ASP A 80 16.13 -22.08 -12.00
CA ASP A 80 15.56 -20.79 -12.40
C ASP A 80 16.03 -19.68 -11.44
N LEU A 81 15.97 -19.91 -10.13
CA LEU A 81 16.40 -18.93 -9.14
C LEU A 81 17.88 -18.58 -9.27
N GLN A 82 18.75 -19.57 -9.53
CA GLN A 82 20.17 -19.35 -9.77
C GLN A 82 20.43 -18.53 -11.02
N LYS A 83 19.77 -18.87 -12.15
CA LYS A 83 19.88 -18.13 -13.40
C LYS A 83 19.50 -16.66 -13.22
N ARG A 84 18.39 -16.40 -12.53
CA ARG A 84 17.93 -15.03 -12.25
C ARG A 84 18.86 -14.28 -11.32
N THR A 85 19.42 -14.95 -10.33
CA THR A 85 20.41 -14.35 -9.42
C THR A 85 21.63 -13.87 -10.19
N LEU A 86 22.14 -14.68 -11.13
CA LEU A 86 23.26 -14.29 -11.99
C LEU A 86 22.89 -13.12 -12.92
N ALA A 87 21.69 -13.16 -13.53
CA ALA A 87 21.21 -12.07 -14.38
C ALA A 87 21.06 -10.76 -13.62
N LEU A 88 20.59 -10.82 -12.37
CA LEU A 88 20.27 -9.66 -11.55
C LEU A 88 21.47 -8.72 -11.38
N ALA A 89 22.66 -9.25 -11.09
CA ALA A 89 23.87 -8.43 -10.92
C ALA A 89 24.23 -7.62 -12.18
N THR A 90 23.94 -8.18 -13.36
CA THR A 90 24.14 -7.48 -14.65
C THR A 90 23.05 -6.43 -14.87
N LEU A 91 21.80 -6.77 -14.53
CA LEU A 91 20.64 -5.88 -14.70
C LEU A 91 20.68 -4.68 -13.74
N GLU A 92 21.13 -4.87 -12.50
CA GLU A 92 21.34 -3.81 -11.51
C GLU A 92 22.29 -2.72 -12.03
N LYS A 93 23.36 -3.13 -12.73
CA LYS A 93 24.32 -2.21 -13.36
C LYS A 93 23.76 -1.56 -14.63
N LYS A 94 23.05 -2.32 -15.46
CA LYS A 94 22.55 -1.84 -16.76
C LYS A 94 21.34 -0.91 -16.61
N TYR A 95 20.48 -1.16 -15.63
CA TYR A 95 19.20 -0.46 -15.44
C TYR A 95 19.05 0.01 -13.99
N THR A 96 20.01 0.76 -13.45
CA THR A 96 20.06 1.12 -12.02
C THR A 96 18.76 1.76 -11.51
N LYS A 97 18.26 2.80 -12.19
CA LYS A 97 16.99 3.47 -11.81
C LYS A 97 15.78 2.53 -11.87
N THR A 98 15.74 1.66 -12.86
CA THR A 98 14.66 0.68 -13.03
C THR A 98 14.73 -0.41 -11.97
N HIS A 99 15.94 -0.84 -11.59
CA HIS A 99 16.13 -1.79 -10.52
C HIS A 99 15.65 -1.19 -9.18
N GLU A 100 15.99 0.05 -8.88
CA GLU A 100 15.48 0.76 -7.70
C GLU A 100 13.96 0.83 -7.69
N LEU A 101 13.35 1.22 -8.82
CA LEU A 101 11.90 1.24 -8.99
C LEU A 101 11.28 -0.14 -8.73
N TYR A 102 11.82 -1.19 -9.35
CA TYR A 102 11.34 -2.55 -9.16
C TYR A 102 11.45 -2.99 -7.70
N SER A 103 12.61 -2.79 -7.08
CA SER A 103 12.89 -3.15 -5.68
C SER A 103 11.96 -2.42 -4.71
N LEU A 104 11.64 -1.16 -4.96
CA LEU A 104 10.79 -0.35 -4.09
C LEU A 104 9.29 -0.59 -4.28
N LYS A 105 8.84 -0.91 -5.51
CA LYS A 105 7.41 -0.92 -5.86
C LYS A 105 6.87 -2.29 -6.25
N CYS A 106 7.67 -3.16 -6.84
CA CYS A 106 7.21 -4.41 -7.44
C CYS A 106 7.67 -5.63 -6.63
N ALA A 107 8.91 -5.61 -6.12
CA ALA A 107 9.54 -6.73 -5.43
C ALA A 107 8.83 -7.12 -4.12
N GLN A 108 8.07 -6.21 -3.50
CA GLN A 108 7.30 -6.50 -2.28
C GLN A 108 6.25 -7.59 -2.47
N CYS A 109 5.69 -7.70 -3.69
CA CYS A 109 4.70 -8.72 -4.03
C CYS A 109 5.33 -9.80 -4.92
N HIS A 110 6.16 -9.39 -5.87
CA HIS A 110 6.72 -10.30 -6.88
C HIS A 110 8.06 -10.93 -6.47
N GLY A 111 8.66 -10.51 -5.35
CA GLY A 111 9.98 -10.95 -4.90
C GLY A 111 11.14 -10.37 -5.73
N LYS A 112 12.36 -10.40 -5.17
CA LYS A 112 13.56 -9.83 -5.81
C LYS A 112 13.84 -10.40 -7.22
N LEU A 113 13.53 -11.68 -7.42
CA LEU A 113 13.77 -12.42 -8.66
C LEU A 113 12.48 -12.64 -9.46
N GLY A 114 11.36 -12.02 -9.09
CA GLY A 114 10.08 -12.27 -9.75
C GLY A 114 9.51 -13.66 -9.46
N GLN A 115 9.88 -14.25 -8.33
CA GLN A 115 9.43 -15.58 -7.89
C GLN A 115 8.03 -15.60 -7.29
N GLY A 116 7.46 -14.43 -6.98
CA GLY A 116 6.20 -14.31 -6.26
C GLY A 116 6.36 -14.58 -4.77
N GLU A 117 5.70 -13.80 -3.92
CA GLU A 117 5.75 -13.95 -2.47
C GLU A 117 4.36 -13.93 -1.84
N ILE A 118 4.27 -14.43 -0.61
CA ILE A 118 3.08 -14.28 0.24
C ILE A 118 3.02 -12.82 0.69
N THR A 119 2.00 -12.11 0.23
CA THR A 119 1.78 -10.70 0.52
C THR A 119 0.53 -10.52 1.37
N ILE A 120 0.57 -9.60 2.33
CA ILE A 120 -0.61 -9.14 3.06
C ILE A 120 -1.04 -7.82 2.44
N SER A 121 -2.30 -7.74 1.97
CA SER A 121 -2.85 -6.61 1.21
C SER A 121 -3.10 -5.38 2.09
N ASN A 122 -2.05 -4.83 2.70
CA ASN A 122 -2.10 -3.57 3.44
C ASN A 122 -1.62 -2.41 2.55
N MET A 123 -0.91 -2.73 1.46
CA MET A 123 -0.18 -1.77 0.62
C MET A 123 -0.82 -1.52 -0.75
N ALA A 124 -1.75 -2.37 -1.20
CA ALA A 124 -2.51 -2.11 -2.42
C ALA A 124 -3.64 -1.12 -2.09
N THR A 125 -3.47 0.14 -2.47
CA THR A 125 -4.38 1.27 -2.20
C THR A 125 -5.84 1.05 -2.67
N ARG A 126 -6.13 -0.03 -3.42
CA ARG A 126 -7.46 -0.37 -3.95
C ARG A 126 -7.86 -1.85 -3.89
N MET A 127 -6.97 -2.76 -3.48
CA MET A 127 -7.48 -4.06 -3.05
C MET A 127 -8.22 -3.80 -1.75
N GLN A 128 -9.48 -4.25 -1.64
CA GLN A 128 -10.12 -4.27 -0.32
C GLN A 128 -9.11 -4.90 0.64
N PRO A 129 -8.80 -4.27 1.80
CA PRO A 129 -7.80 -4.80 2.72
C PRO A 129 -8.18 -6.24 3.00
N ARG A 130 -7.42 -7.17 2.41
CA ARG A 130 -7.67 -8.59 2.61
C ARG A 130 -7.01 -8.91 3.94
N PRO A 131 -7.78 -9.28 4.98
CA PRO A 131 -7.19 -9.72 6.24
C PRO A 131 -6.42 -11.03 6.04
N SER A 132 -6.66 -11.73 4.93
CA SER A 132 -5.94 -12.93 4.55
C SER A 132 -4.72 -12.59 3.69
N PRO A 133 -3.53 -13.08 4.06
CA PRO A 133 -2.41 -13.16 3.13
C PRO A 133 -2.81 -13.89 1.85
N TYR A 134 -2.20 -13.48 0.73
CA TYR A 134 -2.40 -14.11 -0.57
C TYR A 134 -1.05 -14.36 -1.24
N GLN A 135 -0.97 -15.41 -2.04
CA GLN A 135 0.22 -15.72 -2.84
C GLN A 135 0.19 -14.89 -4.12
N THR A 136 1.25 -14.12 -4.37
CA THR A 136 1.50 -13.55 -5.69
C THR A 136 2.19 -14.60 -6.56
N PRO A 137 1.73 -14.87 -7.79
CA PRO A 137 2.38 -15.85 -8.66
C PRO A 137 3.74 -15.36 -9.17
N PRO A 138 4.66 -16.28 -9.54
CA PRO A 138 5.90 -15.92 -10.22
C PRO A 138 5.62 -15.19 -11.54
N LEU A 139 6.41 -14.15 -11.84
CA LEU A 139 6.21 -13.30 -13.02
C LEU A 139 6.22 -14.10 -14.34
N ARG A 140 7.08 -15.11 -14.47
CA ARG A 140 7.18 -15.95 -15.70
C ARG A 140 5.87 -16.62 -16.13
N LYS A 141 4.90 -16.78 -15.22
CA LYS A 141 3.62 -17.44 -15.56
C LYS A 141 2.77 -16.62 -16.51
N THR A 142 2.90 -15.29 -16.51
CA THR A 142 2.18 -14.46 -17.47
C THR A 142 3.12 -14.14 -18.64
N GLN A 143 2.76 -14.61 -19.84
CA GLN A 143 3.52 -14.31 -21.07
C GLN A 143 3.62 -12.80 -21.36
N VAL A 144 2.79 -12.01 -20.67
CA VAL A 144 2.77 -10.56 -20.66
C VAL A 144 4.18 -9.95 -20.58
N TRP A 145 5.07 -10.41 -19.70
CA TRP A 145 6.40 -9.79 -19.56
C TRP A 145 7.37 -10.15 -20.70
N HIS A 146 7.05 -11.19 -21.45
CA HIS A 146 7.84 -11.67 -22.58
C HIS A 146 7.31 -11.13 -23.92
N SER A 147 6.12 -10.51 -23.89
CA SER A 147 5.38 -10.02 -25.04
C SER A 147 5.93 -8.70 -25.60
N SER A 148 5.16 -8.04 -26.46
CA SER A 148 5.52 -6.72 -26.98
C SER A 148 5.38 -5.65 -25.89
N PHE A 149 6.07 -4.52 -26.07
CA PHE A 149 5.96 -3.40 -25.13
C PHE A 149 4.51 -2.89 -24.98
N SER A 150 3.71 -2.89 -26.04
CA SER A 150 2.30 -2.48 -25.98
C SER A 150 1.46 -3.41 -25.11
N VAL A 151 1.66 -4.73 -25.24
CA VAL A 151 0.95 -5.73 -24.42
C VAL A 151 1.39 -5.63 -22.96
N PHE A 152 2.69 -5.44 -22.71
CA PHE A 152 3.20 -5.17 -21.37
C PHE A 152 2.51 -3.94 -20.73
N VAL A 153 2.48 -2.80 -21.42
CA VAL A 153 1.83 -1.58 -20.90
C VAL A 153 0.34 -1.81 -20.65
N GLN A 154 -0.35 -2.51 -21.57
CA GLN A 154 -1.76 -2.82 -21.41
C GLN A 154 -2.01 -3.69 -20.18
N SER A 155 -1.22 -4.74 -19.95
CA SER A 155 -1.38 -5.62 -18.79
C SER A 155 -0.95 -4.99 -17.47
N ALA A 156 0.08 -4.13 -17.49
CA ALA A 156 0.51 -3.35 -16.35
C ALA A 156 -0.33 -2.07 -16.14
N SER A 157 -1.33 -1.82 -16.99
CA SER A 157 -2.26 -0.71 -16.82
C SER A 157 -3.13 -0.90 -15.59
N LYS A 158 -3.67 0.20 -15.08
CA LYS A 158 -4.62 0.22 -13.96
C LYS A 158 -5.80 -0.73 -14.16
N LYS A 159 -6.33 -0.83 -15.40
CA LYS A 159 -7.50 -1.67 -15.71
C LYS A 159 -7.23 -3.15 -15.41
N ASN A 160 -5.98 -3.58 -15.59
CA ASN A 160 -5.59 -4.99 -15.50
C ASN A 160 -4.75 -5.30 -14.26
N SER A 161 -4.26 -4.27 -13.56
CA SER A 161 -3.44 -4.37 -12.36
C SER A 161 -4.00 -3.48 -11.24
N LEU A 162 -5.10 -3.92 -10.64
CA LEU A 162 -5.83 -3.19 -9.59
C LEU A 162 -5.01 -2.90 -8.31
N HIS A 163 -3.85 -3.54 -8.16
CA HIS A 163 -2.94 -3.34 -7.03
C HIS A 163 -2.00 -2.13 -7.24
N LEU A 164 -1.91 -1.60 -8.46
CA LEU A 164 -1.12 -0.40 -8.73
C LEU A 164 -1.90 0.86 -8.33
N GLU A 165 -1.17 1.95 -8.10
CA GLU A 165 -1.72 3.29 -7.86
C GLU A 165 -2.75 3.70 -8.93
N PRO A 166 -3.61 4.72 -8.69
CA PRO A 166 -4.67 5.13 -9.62
C PRO A 166 -4.22 5.45 -11.05
N THR A 167 -2.95 5.78 -11.26
CA THR A 167 -2.32 6.03 -12.57
C THR A 167 -1.55 4.82 -13.11
N GLY A 168 -1.48 3.71 -12.37
CA GLY A 168 -0.76 2.51 -12.76
C GLY A 168 0.71 2.77 -13.11
N VAL A 169 1.23 2.01 -14.07
CA VAL A 169 2.53 2.30 -14.70
C VAL A 169 2.53 3.54 -15.61
N GLU A 170 1.37 4.14 -15.89
CA GLU A 170 1.24 5.26 -16.82
C GLU A 170 1.79 6.56 -16.22
N ALA A 171 1.99 6.63 -14.90
CA ALA A 171 2.72 7.73 -14.25
C ALA A 171 4.24 7.61 -14.35
N ILE A 172 4.76 6.47 -14.82
CA ILE A 172 6.20 6.29 -15.06
C ILE A 172 6.51 6.87 -16.44
N ASP A 173 7.62 7.60 -16.57
CA ASP A 173 8.02 8.12 -17.88
C ASP A 173 8.26 6.97 -18.88
N LYS A 174 7.99 7.24 -20.16
CA LYS A 174 8.02 6.23 -21.22
C LYS A 174 9.36 5.47 -21.27
N ARG A 175 10.48 6.14 -21.04
CA ARG A 175 11.81 5.53 -21.12
C ARG A 175 12.02 4.57 -19.96
N THR A 176 11.73 5.00 -18.73
CA THR A 176 11.79 4.13 -17.54
C THR A 176 10.84 2.94 -17.68
N LEU A 177 9.68 3.11 -18.30
CA LEU A 177 8.74 2.02 -18.53
C LEU A 177 9.24 1.01 -19.58
N GLN A 178 9.92 1.47 -20.63
CA GLN A 178 10.60 0.62 -21.60
C GLN A 178 11.76 -0.15 -20.95
N ASP A 179 12.56 0.53 -20.13
CA ASP A 179 13.65 -0.09 -19.38
C ASP A 179 13.09 -1.13 -18.39
N LEU A 180 11.95 -0.85 -17.74
CA LEU A 180 11.25 -1.82 -16.87
C LEU A 180 10.80 -3.06 -17.65
N HIS A 181 10.23 -2.89 -18.84
CA HIS A 181 9.85 -4.01 -19.69
C HIS A 181 11.08 -4.87 -20.05
N MET A 182 12.18 -4.24 -20.48
CA MET A 182 13.41 -4.94 -20.83
C MET A 182 14.06 -5.62 -19.62
N TYR A 183 14.08 -4.94 -18.47
CA TYR A 183 14.57 -5.46 -17.21
C TYR A 183 13.81 -6.73 -16.81
N LEU A 184 12.48 -6.67 -16.79
CA LEU A 184 11.64 -7.82 -16.42
C LEU A 184 11.79 -8.97 -17.41
N LYS A 185 11.79 -8.67 -18.71
CA LYS A 185 12.00 -9.67 -19.75
C LYS A 185 13.35 -10.38 -19.60
N SER A 186 14.42 -9.64 -19.31
CA SER A 186 15.74 -10.24 -19.06
C SER A 186 15.82 -10.99 -17.73
N LEU A 187 15.08 -10.54 -16.71
CA LEU A 187 15.03 -11.21 -15.41
C LEU A 187 14.23 -12.52 -15.46
N THR A 188 13.22 -12.65 -16.33
CA THR A 188 12.30 -13.81 -16.32
C THR A 188 12.53 -14.84 -17.43
N GLN A 189 13.46 -14.59 -18.35
CA GLN A 189 13.90 -15.51 -19.40
C GLN A 189 14.75 -16.66 -18.85
#